data_AF-A0A8J6G9Q8-F1
#
_entry.id   AF-A0A8J6G9Q8-F1
#
_cell.length_a   1.000
_cell.length_b   1.000
_cell.length_c   1.000
_cell.angle_alpha   90.00
_cell.angle_beta   90.00
_cell.angle_gamma   90.00
#
_symmetry.space_group_name_H-M   'P 1'
#
loop_
_entity.id
_entity.type
_entity.pdbx_description
1 polymer ?
#
loop_
_entity_poly.entity_id
_entity_poly.type
_entity_poly.pdbx_seq_one_letter_code
_entity_poly.pdbx_strand_id
1 'polypeptide(L)'
;MNFEKMGKCIIINNKNFDITTGMDVRNGTDKDAEALFKCFRSLGFDVVVHNDCSCAKMQELLRKVLLSHGEENLIYGKDDKTPIKDLTDHFRGDRCKTLLEKPKLFFIQACRGTKLDDGVQADSGSISETETDASPKHKIPVEADFLFAYSTVPGYYSWRNPGKGSWFVQALCSMLNEHGKKLEIMQILTRVNDMVARHFESQCDDPRFNEKKQIPCMVSMLTKELFFSRPLSIPSS
;
A
#
# COMPACT_ATOMS: atom_id res chain seq x y z
N MET A 1 20.08 -1.64 5.11
CA MET A 1 19.78 -0.20 4.91
C MET A 1 20.84 0.66 5.59
N ASN A 2 21.99 0.93 4.93
CA ASN A 2 23.07 1.81 5.44
C ASN A 2 23.11 3.12 4.65
N PHE A 3 21.99 3.83 4.60
CA PHE A 3 21.90 5.17 4.00
C PHE A 3 21.69 6.21 5.10
N GLU A 4 22.18 7.43 4.89
CA GLU A 4 22.09 8.54 5.85
C GLU A 4 20.63 8.82 6.27
N LYS A 5 19.69 8.68 5.33
CA LYS A 5 18.24 8.87 5.52
C LYS A 5 17.48 7.66 4.99
N MET A 6 16.34 7.34 5.62
CA MET A 6 15.42 6.28 5.16
C MET A 6 14.80 6.60 3.80
N GLY A 7 14.58 7.90 3.52
CA GLY A 7 14.03 8.40 2.27
C GLY A 7 12.74 9.21 2.48
N LYS A 8 12.15 9.65 1.38
CA LYS A 8 10.87 10.37 1.39
C LYS A 8 9.68 9.41 1.44
N CYS A 9 8.60 9.81 2.09
CA CYS A 9 7.28 9.19 2.00
C CYS A 9 6.27 10.25 1.59
N ILE A 10 5.71 10.12 0.39
CA ILE A 10 4.69 11.05 -0.11
C ILE A 10 3.34 10.36 0.01
N ILE A 11 2.46 10.94 0.84
CA ILE A 11 1.09 10.49 1.11
C ILE A 11 0.13 11.41 0.37
N ILE A 12 -0.81 10.81 -0.34
CA ILE A 12 -1.77 11.57 -1.13
C ILE A 12 -3.16 11.17 -0.77
N ASN A 13 -3.85 12.16 -0.23
CA ASN A 13 -5.12 12.04 0.44
C ASN A 13 -6.18 12.78 -0.37
N ASN A 14 -6.80 12.09 -1.31
CA ASN A 14 -7.90 12.65 -2.09
C ASN A 14 -9.19 12.35 -1.35
N LYS A 15 -9.77 13.39 -0.74
CA LYS A 15 -11.01 13.33 0.02
C LYS A 15 -12.18 13.85 -0.80
N ASN A 16 -11.97 14.98 -1.46
CA ASN A 16 -12.98 15.69 -2.22
C ASN A 16 -12.69 15.56 -3.72
N PHE A 17 -13.75 15.38 -4.50
CA PHE A 17 -13.69 15.18 -5.93
C PHE A 17 -14.61 16.18 -6.62
N ASP A 18 -14.25 16.58 -7.82
CA ASP A 18 -15.02 17.49 -8.65
C ASP A 18 -16.36 16.82 -9.01
N ILE A 19 -17.43 17.60 -9.04
CA ILE A 19 -18.80 17.09 -9.25
C ILE A 19 -18.95 16.29 -10.55
N THR A 20 -18.14 16.62 -11.56
CA THR A 20 -18.10 15.94 -12.87
C THR A 20 -17.64 14.50 -12.79
N THR A 21 -16.90 14.13 -11.74
CA THR A 21 -16.43 12.75 -11.53
C THR A 21 -17.53 11.82 -11.01
N GLY A 22 -18.60 12.39 -10.44
CA GLY A 22 -19.66 11.62 -9.77
C GLY A 22 -19.19 10.89 -8.50
N MET A 23 -18.00 11.19 -7.98
CA MET A 23 -17.43 10.51 -6.82
C MET A 23 -17.84 11.18 -5.50
N ASP A 24 -18.23 10.35 -4.53
CA ASP A 24 -18.58 10.81 -3.19
C ASP A 24 -17.36 11.21 -2.35
N VAL A 25 -17.60 12.04 -1.32
CA VAL A 25 -16.58 12.43 -0.34
C VAL A 25 -16.05 11.21 0.43
N ARG A 26 -14.73 11.05 0.51
CA ARG A 26 -14.08 9.90 1.20
C ARG A 26 -13.94 10.10 2.71
N ASN A 27 -15.06 10.20 3.43
CA ASN A 27 -15.07 10.38 4.88
C ASN A 27 -14.17 9.38 5.65
N GLY A 28 -13.33 9.88 6.56
CA GLY A 28 -12.37 9.05 7.30
C GLY A 28 -11.00 8.91 6.65
N THR A 29 -10.80 9.32 5.39
CA THR A 29 -9.47 9.30 4.74
C THR A 29 -8.44 10.20 5.44
N ASP A 30 -8.88 11.26 6.11
CA ASP A 30 -7.97 12.13 6.89
C ASP A 30 -7.39 11.38 8.09
N LYS A 31 -8.17 10.47 8.70
CA LYS A 31 -7.67 9.60 9.77
C LYS A 31 -6.63 8.63 9.25
N ASP A 32 -6.86 8.06 8.07
CA ASP A 32 -5.89 7.21 7.38
C ASP A 32 -4.59 7.98 7.11
N ALA A 33 -4.69 9.18 6.52
CA ALA A 33 -3.54 10.02 6.21
C ALA A 33 -2.75 10.40 7.47
N GLU A 34 -3.43 10.75 8.56
CA GLU A 34 -2.80 11.09 9.83
C GLU A 34 -2.08 9.87 10.46
N ALA A 35 -2.74 8.70 10.46
CA ALA A 35 -2.15 7.46 10.97
C ALA A 35 -0.89 7.07 10.20
N LEU A 36 -0.96 7.11 8.87
CA LEU A 36 0.17 6.84 7.98
C LEU A 36 1.29 7.86 8.19
N PHE A 37 0.96 9.14 8.33
CA PHE A 37 1.96 10.19 8.60
C PHE A 37 2.74 9.87 9.87
N LYS A 38 2.04 9.59 10.98
CA LYS A 38 2.67 9.25 12.26
C LYS A 38 3.50 7.96 12.14
N CYS A 39 2.94 6.94 11.50
CA CYS A 39 3.58 5.63 11.35
C CYS A 39 4.90 5.73 10.57
N PHE A 40 4.86 6.25 9.34
CA PHE A 40 6.05 6.37 8.49
C PHE A 40 7.09 7.34 9.05
N ARG A 41 6.66 8.40 9.74
CA ARG A 41 7.59 9.30 10.45
C ARG A 41 8.31 8.58 11.59
N SER A 42 7.63 7.69 12.32
CA SER A 42 8.25 6.90 13.40
C SER A 42 9.28 5.87 12.90
N LEU A 43 9.11 5.43 11.65
CA LEU A 43 10.07 4.60 10.90
C LEU A 43 11.24 5.41 10.33
N GLY A 44 11.22 6.74 10.45
CA GLY A 44 12.31 7.62 10.05
C GLY A 44 12.22 8.19 8.63
N PHE A 45 11.07 8.07 7.96
CA PHE A 45 10.85 8.71 6.67
C PHE A 45 10.62 10.22 6.81
N ASP A 46 11.05 10.97 5.80
CA ASP A 46 10.65 12.36 5.58
C ASP A 46 9.27 12.37 4.91
N VAL A 47 8.21 12.61 5.70
CA VAL A 47 6.83 12.43 5.26
C VAL A 47 6.22 13.75 4.81
N VAL A 48 5.66 13.76 3.59
CA VAL A 48 4.93 14.90 3.01
C VAL A 48 3.53 14.46 2.63
N VAL A 49 2.51 15.23 3.05
CA VAL A 49 1.11 14.95 2.74
C VAL A 49 0.60 15.97 1.73
N HIS A 50 -0.02 15.50 0.65
CA HIS A 50 -0.77 16.33 -0.30
C HIS A 50 -2.24 15.94 -0.26
N ASN A 51 -3.13 16.94 -0.25
CA ASN A 51 -4.58 16.75 -0.21
C ASN A 51 -5.21 17.14 -1.56
N ASP A 52 -6.26 16.41 -1.97
CA ASP A 52 -7.12 16.70 -3.13
C ASP A 52 -6.34 17.08 -4.40
N CYS A 53 -5.43 16.20 -4.81
CA CYS A 53 -4.58 16.38 -5.97
C CYS A 53 -5.31 16.08 -7.28
N SER A 54 -5.14 16.95 -8.28
CA SER A 54 -5.51 16.64 -9.67
C SER A 54 -4.61 15.56 -10.26
N CYS A 55 -5.08 14.86 -11.30
CA CYS A 55 -4.29 13.89 -12.07
C CYS A 55 -2.96 14.45 -12.54
N ALA A 56 -2.95 15.69 -13.06
CA ALA A 56 -1.70 16.36 -13.45
C ALA A 56 -0.75 16.53 -12.26
N LYS A 57 -1.26 17.00 -11.12
CA LYS A 57 -0.47 17.05 -9.88
C LYS A 57 -0.06 15.67 -9.40
N MET A 58 -0.78 14.64 -9.83
CA MET A 58 -0.42 13.26 -9.60
C MET A 58 0.78 12.75 -10.34
N GLN A 59 0.87 13.10 -11.60
CA GLN A 59 2.02 12.76 -12.41
C GLN A 59 3.28 13.52 -11.95
N GLU A 60 3.15 14.75 -11.47
CA GLU A 60 4.31 15.54 -10.99
C GLU A 60 4.94 15.02 -9.70
N LEU A 61 4.17 14.36 -8.84
CA LEU A 61 4.62 13.97 -7.50
C LEU A 61 5.15 12.52 -7.50
N LEU A 62 6.36 12.32 -6.99
CA LEU A 62 6.96 11.00 -6.77
C LEU A 62 6.37 10.36 -5.50
N ARG A 63 5.45 9.41 -5.64
CA ARG A 63 4.53 8.97 -4.57
C ARG A 63 4.89 7.61 -3.96
N LYS A 64 4.49 7.37 -2.70
CA LYS A 64 4.59 6.06 -2.04
C LYS A 64 3.27 5.57 -1.42
N VAL A 65 2.37 6.48 -1.05
CA VAL A 65 1.07 6.12 -0.47
C VAL A 65 -0.05 6.87 -1.18
N LEU A 66 -1.01 6.13 -1.74
CA LEU A 66 -2.13 6.66 -2.49
C LEU A 66 -3.45 6.30 -1.79
N LEU A 67 -4.20 7.30 -1.34
CA LEU A 67 -5.51 7.17 -0.71
C LEU A 67 -6.54 7.89 -1.59
N SER A 68 -7.30 7.15 -2.39
CA SER A 68 -8.29 7.73 -3.30
C SER A 68 -9.43 6.75 -3.61
N HIS A 69 -10.36 7.16 -4.46
CA HIS A 69 -11.21 6.23 -5.20
C HIS A 69 -10.40 5.56 -6.31
N GLY A 70 -10.86 4.40 -6.77
CA GLY A 70 -10.20 3.66 -7.84
C GLY A 70 -11.11 2.63 -8.48
N GLU A 71 -10.66 2.18 -9.63
CA GLU A 71 -11.23 1.10 -10.42
C GLU A 71 -10.09 0.13 -10.78
N GLU A 72 -10.37 -0.89 -11.58
CA GLU A 72 -9.34 -1.81 -12.02
C GLU A 72 -8.19 -1.05 -12.74
N ASN A 73 -7.01 -1.06 -12.11
CA ASN A 73 -5.77 -0.42 -12.58
C ASN A 73 -5.79 1.12 -12.70
N LEU A 74 -6.88 1.77 -12.28
CA LEU A 74 -7.06 3.22 -12.33
C LEU A 74 -7.21 3.80 -10.92
N ILE A 75 -6.72 5.03 -10.72
CA ILE A 75 -6.89 5.78 -9.49
C ILE A 75 -7.34 7.21 -9.79
N TYR A 76 -8.27 7.73 -8.97
CA TYR A 76 -8.82 9.06 -9.16
C TYR A 76 -7.87 10.15 -8.60
N GLY A 77 -7.58 11.15 -9.43
CA GLY A 77 -7.33 12.51 -8.97
C GLY A 77 -8.66 13.16 -8.56
N LYS A 78 -8.63 14.39 -8.05
CA LYS A 78 -9.89 15.09 -7.75
C LYS A 78 -10.71 15.40 -9.01
N ASP A 79 -10.06 15.50 -10.16
CA ASP A 79 -10.60 15.97 -11.44
C ASP A 79 -10.97 14.83 -12.41
N ASP A 80 -10.17 13.77 -12.47
CA ASP A 80 -10.42 12.60 -13.33
C ASP A 80 -9.66 11.35 -12.80
N LYS A 81 -9.67 10.24 -13.54
CA LYS A 81 -8.88 9.04 -13.26
C LYS A 81 -7.62 8.94 -14.12
N THR A 82 -6.59 8.34 -13.55
CA THR A 82 -5.31 8.07 -14.25
C THR A 82 -4.86 6.63 -13.99
N PRO A 83 -4.16 5.99 -14.94
CA PRO A 83 -3.56 4.68 -14.70
C PRO A 83 -2.53 4.72 -13.57
N ILE A 84 -2.58 3.74 -12.68
CA ILE A 84 -1.58 3.57 -11.60
C ILE A 84 -0.20 3.35 -12.21
N LYS A 85 -0.15 2.61 -13.33
CA LYS A 85 1.08 2.34 -14.07
C LYS A 85 1.81 3.62 -14.48
N ASP A 86 1.08 4.63 -14.96
CA ASP A 86 1.67 5.89 -15.42
C ASP A 86 2.37 6.61 -14.26
N LEU A 87 1.78 6.56 -13.06
CA LEU A 87 2.39 7.14 -11.86
C LEU A 87 3.68 6.40 -11.48
N THR A 88 3.70 5.07 -11.60
CA THR A 88 4.83 4.24 -11.14
C THR A 88 5.95 4.14 -12.17
N ASP A 89 5.65 4.31 -13.46
CA ASP A 89 6.62 4.27 -14.56
C ASP A 89 7.74 5.31 -14.36
N HIS A 90 7.46 6.43 -13.69
CA HIS A 90 8.44 7.45 -13.33
C HIS A 90 9.60 6.93 -12.46
N PHE A 91 9.43 5.79 -11.80
CA PHE A 91 10.40 5.20 -10.88
C PHE A 91 11.20 4.03 -11.46
N ARG A 92 10.94 3.65 -12.72
CA ARG A 92 11.71 2.60 -13.39
C ARG A 92 13.19 2.95 -13.47
N GLY A 93 14.03 1.93 -13.50
CA GLY A 93 15.49 2.11 -13.48
C GLY A 93 16.06 2.96 -14.64
N ASP A 94 15.37 2.97 -15.79
CA ASP A 94 15.70 3.80 -16.95
C ASP A 94 15.31 5.27 -16.77
N ARG A 95 14.30 5.58 -15.95
CA ARG A 95 13.80 6.95 -15.70
C ARG A 95 14.32 7.57 -14.40
N CYS A 96 14.55 6.77 -13.36
CA CYS A 96 14.99 7.23 -12.04
C CYS A 96 16.27 6.52 -11.58
N LYS A 97 17.40 6.84 -12.22
CA LYS A 97 18.71 6.21 -11.93
C LYS A 97 19.15 6.35 -10.47
N THR A 98 18.73 7.39 -9.76
CA THR A 98 19.06 7.61 -8.33
C THR A 98 18.40 6.62 -7.37
N LEU A 99 17.35 5.93 -7.84
CA LEU A 99 16.61 4.90 -7.11
C LEU A 99 16.83 3.48 -7.69
N LEU A 100 17.81 3.32 -8.57
CA LEU A 100 18.25 2.00 -9.02
C LEU A 100 18.74 1.18 -7.81
N GLU A 101 18.38 -0.10 -7.77
CA GLU A 101 18.69 -1.04 -6.67
C GLU A 101 18.15 -0.65 -5.29
N LYS A 102 17.31 0.38 -5.22
CA LYS A 102 16.64 0.81 -3.98
C LYS A 102 15.17 0.40 -4.03
N PRO A 103 14.61 -0.11 -2.92
CA PRO A 103 13.22 -0.52 -2.86
C PRO A 103 12.26 0.67 -3.05
N LYS A 104 11.27 0.48 -3.92
CA LYS A 104 10.24 1.44 -4.30
C LYS A 104 8.89 0.87 -3.87
N LEU A 105 8.37 1.37 -2.76
CA LEU A 105 7.17 0.85 -2.12
C LEU A 105 5.95 1.72 -2.44
N PHE A 106 4.86 1.10 -2.87
CA PHE A 106 3.58 1.73 -3.16
C PHE A 106 2.48 1.08 -2.34
N PHE A 107 1.87 1.83 -1.42
CA PHE A 107 0.72 1.41 -0.62
C PHE A 107 -0.53 2.09 -1.17
N ILE A 108 -1.49 1.30 -1.66
CA ILE A 108 -2.60 1.82 -2.47
C ILE A 108 -3.92 1.42 -1.81
N GLN A 109 -4.57 2.40 -1.19
CA GLN A 109 -5.92 2.30 -0.66
C GLN A 109 -6.90 2.87 -1.69
N ALA A 110 -7.46 1.98 -2.49
CA ALA A 110 -8.50 2.27 -3.48
C ALA A 110 -9.30 1.01 -3.78
N CYS A 111 -10.56 1.17 -4.21
CA CYS A 111 -11.29 0.06 -4.80
C CYS A 111 -10.58 -0.37 -6.10
N ARG A 112 -10.69 -1.66 -6.46
CA ARG A 112 -10.16 -2.19 -7.73
C ARG A 112 -11.26 -2.81 -8.59
N GLY A 113 -12.52 -2.52 -8.24
CA GLY A 113 -13.73 -3.01 -8.88
C GLY A 113 -14.91 -2.93 -7.91
N THR A 114 -16.02 -3.54 -8.28
CA THR A 114 -17.30 -3.44 -7.57
C THR A 114 -17.74 -4.75 -6.92
N LYS A 115 -16.98 -5.84 -7.07
CA LYS A 115 -17.32 -7.13 -6.45
C LYS A 115 -17.18 -7.04 -4.93
N LEU A 116 -18.10 -7.69 -4.23
CA LEU A 116 -18.05 -7.87 -2.78
C LEU A 116 -17.59 -9.28 -2.48
N ASP A 117 -16.81 -9.45 -1.41
CA ASP A 117 -16.39 -10.76 -0.92
C ASP A 117 -17.36 -11.20 0.17
N ASP A 118 -18.15 -12.23 -0.13
CA ASP A 118 -19.15 -12.80 0.78
C ASP A 118 -18.52 -13.61 1.93
N GLY A 119 -17.21 -13.89 1.86
CA GLY A 119 -16.55 -14.80 2.77
C GLY A 119 -16.96 -16.26 2.56
N VAL A 120 -16.13 -17.17 3.07
CA VAL A 120 -16.42 -18.61 3.11
C VAL A 120 -16.03 -19.14 4.49
N GLN A 121 -16.82 -20.09 5.03
CA GLN A 121 -16.43 -20.80 6.26
C GLN A 121 -15.24 -21.70 5.95
N ALA A 122 -14.21 -21.64 6.80
CA ALA A 122 -12.95 -22.33 6.55
C ALA A 122 -13.00 -23.78 7.07
N ASP A 123 -13.02 -24.75 6.16
CA ASP A 123 -12.64 -26.14 6.44
C ASP A 123 -11.13 -26.30 6.22
N SER A 124 -10.43 -26.77 7.25
CA SER A 124 -8.96 -26.80 7.32
C SER A 124 -8.37 -27.95 6.50
N GLY A 125 -7.57 -27.63 5.47
CA GLY A 125 -6.73 -28.57 4.73
C GLY A 125 -5.28 -28.07 4.65
N SER A 126 -4.31 -28.95 4.92
CA SER A 126 -2.88 -28.68 4.94
C SER A 126 -2.17 -29.22 3.69
N ILE A 127 -1.26 -28.44 3.08
CA ILE A 127 -0.29 -28.94 2.08
C ILE A 127 1.07 -28.24 2.28
N SER A 128 2.16 -29.00 2.05
CA SER A 128 3.56 -28.72 2.40
C SER A 128 4.50 -28.60 1.18
N GLU A 129 5.69 -28.01 1.44
CA GLU A 129 7.01 -28.17 0.76
C GLU A 129 7.24 -27.57 -0.65
N THR A 130 8.43 -27.16 -1.15
CA THR A 130 9.84 -26.97 -0.70
C THR A 130 10.59 -26.08 -1.75
N GLU A 131 11.78 -25.55 -1.42
CA GLU A 131 12.61 -24.63 -2.23
C GLU A 131 13.64 -25.30 -3.19
N THR A 132 14.24 -24.53 -4.13
CA THR A 132 15.71 -24.51 -4.42
C THR A 132 16.12 -23.41 -5.44
N ASP A 133 17.42 -23.06 -5.43
CA ASP A 133 18.03 -21.80 -5.90
C ASP A 133 19.09 -22.01 -7.01
N ALA A 134 19.30 -21.03 -7.91
CA ALA A 134 20.54 -20.88 -8.72
C ALA A 134 20.64 -19.50 -9.41
N SER A 135 21.81 -18.85 -9.34
CA SER A 135 22.08 -17.49 -9.85
C SER A 135 23.02 -17.44 -11.08
N PRO A 136 22.66 -16.67 -12.12
CA PRO A 136 23.60 -16.08 -13.08
C PRO A 136 23.79 -14.57 -12.85
N LYS A 137 24.95 -14.02 -13.24
CA LYS A 137 25.22 -12.57 -13.26
C LYS A 137 24.23 -11.88 -14.21
N HIS A 138 23.27 -11.14 -13.65
CA HIS A 138 22.14 -10.59 -14.40
C HIS A 138 22.17 -9.06 -14.48
N LYS A 139 21.80 -8.55 -15.66
CA LYS A 139 21.30 -7.17 -15.81
C LYS A 139 20.00 -7.09 -15.03
N ILE A 140 19.89 -6.08 -14.16
CA ILE A 140 18.69 -5.86 -13.35
C ILE A 140 17.55 -5.41 -14.28
N PRO A 141 16.38 -6.07 -14.26
CA PRO A 141 15.21 -5.62 -15.00
C PRO A 141 14.81 -4.20 -14.62
N VAL A 142 14.32 -3.40 -15.58
CA VAL A 142 13.91 -2.00 -15.35
C VAL A 142 12.78 -1.86 -14.31
N GLU A 143 12.00 -2.93 -14.10
CA GLU A 143 10.89 -3.03 -13.15
C GLU A 143 11.28 -3.69 -11.80
N ALA A 144 12.58 -3.89 -11.54
CA ALA A 144 13.03 -4.50 -10.30
C ALA A 144 12.93 -3.54 -9.09
N ASP A 145 12.85 -4.16 -7.91
CA ASP A 145 12.79 -3.51 -6.59
C ASP A 145 11.53 -2.65 -6.38
N PHE A 146 10.43 -3.02 -7.02
CA PHE A 146 9.10 -2.50 -6.70
C PHE A 146 8.37 -3.43 -5.72
N LEU A 147 7.59 -2.82 -4.83
CA LEU A 147 6.59 -3.51 -4.02
C LEU A 147 5.30 -2.73 -4.08
N PHE A 148 4.22 -3.39 -4.47
CA PHE A 148 2.87 -2.82 -4.45
C PHE A 148 2.03 -3.55 -3.40
N ALA A 149 1.51 -2.82 -2.44
CA ALA A 149 0.58 -3.30 -1.43
C ALA A 149 -0.79 -2.63 -1.66
N TYR A 150 -1.68 -3.35 -2.33
CA TYR A 150 -3.05 -2.91 -2.60
C TYR A 150 -3.96 -3.31 -1.43
N SER A 151 -4.90 -2.44 -1.06
CA SER A 151 -5.84 -2.71 0.03
C SER A 151 -6.84 -3.83 -0.27
N THR A 152 -7.03 -4.17 -1.54
CA THR A 152 -7.95 -5.22 -2.00
C THR A 152 -7.42 -5.91 -3.26
N VAL A 153 -7.90 -7.12 -3.54
CA VAL A 153 -7.61 -7.88 -4.76
C VAL A 153 -8.27 -7.24 -6.01
N PRO A 154 -7.73 -7.46 -7.23
CA PRO A 154 -8.34 -6.95 -8.46
C PRO A 154 -9.82 -7.32 -8.61
N GLY A 155 -10.66 -6.35 -8.98
CA GLY A 155 -12.10 -6.54 -9.17
C GLY A 155 -12.96 -6.33 -7.92
N TYR A 156 -12.37 -6.16 -6.73
CA TYR A 156 -13.11 -6.10 -5.47
C TYR A 156 -13.16 -4.69 -4.86
N TYR A 157 -14.15 -4.52 -4.00
CA TYR A 157 -14.36 -3.33 -3.19
C TYR A 157 -13.32 -3.20 -2.08
N SER A 158 -13.09 -1.98 -1.59
CA SER A 158 -12.23 -1.72 -0.44
C SER A 158 -12.95 -0.86 0.61
N TRP A 159 -13.09 -1.41 1.81
CA TRP A 159 -13.91 -0.88 2.90
C TRP A 159 -13.22 0.23 3.67
N ARG A 160 -14.03 1.23 4.04
CA ARG A 160 -13.63 2.37 4.87
C ARG A 160 -14.72 2.72 5.86
N ASN A 161 -14.33 2.91 7.11
CA ASN A 161 -15.19 3.40 8.16
C ASN A 161 -15.03 4.93 8.29
N PRO A 162 -16.10 5.73 8.17
CA PRO A 162 -16.02 7.20 8.31
C PRO A 162 -15.39 7.70 9.61
N GLY A 163 -15.58 6.96 10.70
CA GLY A 163 -15.10 7.28 12.03
C GLY A 163 -13.74 6.67 12.40
N LYS A 164 -13.26 5.62 11.72
CA LYS A 164 -12.01 4.92 12.10
C LYS A 164 -10.95 4.87 10.99
N GLY A 165 -11.30 5.18 9.75
CA GLY A 165 -10.43 5.00 8.59
C GLY A 165 -10.67 3.67 7.87
N SER A 166 -9.80 3.32 6.92
CA SER A 166 -9.88 2.07 6.16
C SER A 166 -9.33 0.88 6.93
N TRP A 167 -9.86 -0.32 6.67
CA TRP A 167 -9.41 -1.54 7.35
C TRP A 167 -7.93 -1.82 7.07
N PHE A 168 -7.53 -1.67 5.80
CA PHE A 168 -6.16 -1.87 5.37
C PHE A 168 -5.19 -0.88 6.04
N VAL A 169 -5.52 0.41 6.09
CA VAL A 169 -4.63 1.42 6.69
C VAL A 169 -4.53 1.24 8.20
N GLN A 170 -5.63 0.92 8.87
CA GLN A 170 -5.62 0.57 10.30
C GLN A 170 -4.68 -0.62 10.57
N ALA A 171 -4.85 -1.72 9.84
CA ALA A 171 -4.03 -2.91 9.99
C ALA A 171 -2.55 -2.65 9.65
N LEU A 172 -2.29 -1.94 8.56
CA LEU A 172 -0.95 -1.58 8.13
C LEU A 172 -0.22 -0.75 9.18
N CYS A 173 -0.86 0.31 9.70
CA CYS A 173 -0.26 1.15 10.73
C CYS A 173 -0.03 0.37 12.02
N SER A 174 -0.97 -0.50 12.42
CA SER A 174 -0.82 -1.36 13.61
C SER A 174 0.42 -2.24 13.49
N MET A 175 0.53 -2.99 12.39
CA MET A 175 1.64 -3.94 12.17
C MET A 175 2.99 -3.22 11.99
N LEU A 176 3.03 -2.08 11.31
CA LEU A 176 4.26 -1.31 11.16
C LEU A 176 4.72 -0.66 12.48
N ASN A 177 3.80 -0.18 13.31
CA ASN A 177 4.16 0.40 14.60
C ASN A 177 4.72 -0.66 15.56
N GLU A 178 4.14 -1.86 15.55
CA GLU A 178 4.57 -2.94 16.45
C GLU A 178 5.83 -3.66 15.97
N HIS A 179 5.92 -3.92 14.66
CA HIS A 179 6.92 -4.81 14.08
C HIS A 179 7.84 -4.15 13.05
N GLY A 180 7.58 -2.91 12.62
CA GLY A 180 8.28 -2.27 11.51
C GLY A 180 9.79 -2.17 11.67
N LYS A 181 10.30 -2.15 12.91
CA LYS A 181 11.75 -2.12 13.21
C LYS A 181 12.35 -3.49 13.51
N LYS A 182 11.54 -4.55 13.50
CA LYS A 182 11.92 -5.89 13.95
C LYS A 182 11.81 -6.93 12.84
N LEU A 183 10.85 -6.77 11.94
CA LEU A 183 10.49 -7.77 10.95
C LEU A 183 10.66 -7.27 9.53
N GLU A 184 10.77 -8.22 8.62
CA GLU A 184 10.89 -8.00 7.19
C GLU A 184 9.52 -7.55 6.60
N ILE A 185 9.52 -6.70 5.56
CA ILE A 185 8.29 -6.07 5.04
C ILE A 185 7.23 -7.08 4.60
N MET A 186 7.58 -8.18 3.96
CA MET A 186 6.64 -9.22 3.55
C MET A 186 6.06 -9.95 4.76
N GLN A 187 6.86 -10.19 5.81
CA GLN A 187 6.33 -10.73 7.07
C GLN A 187 5.33 -9.79 7.75
N ILE A 188 5.53 -8.47 7.64
CA ILE A 188 4.60 -7.46 8.14
C ILE A 188 3.33 -7.47 7.29
N LEU A 189 3.45 -7.43 5.95
CA LEU A 189 2.32 -7.42 5.04
C LEU A 189 1.47 -8.69 5.09
N THR A 190 2.07 -9.85 5.35
CA THR A 190 1.33 -11.10 5.62
C THR A 190 0.49 -11.00 6.90
N ARG A 191 0.99 -10.35 7.96
CA ARG A 191 0.19 -10.09 9.16
C ARG A 191 -0.91 -9.05 8.93
N VAL A 192 -0.66 -8.07 8.06
CA VAL A 192 -1.72 -7.15 7.60
C VAL A 192 -2.82 -7.92 6.88
N ASN A 193 -2.47 -8.88 6.01
CA ASN A 193 -3.46 -9.74 5.37
C ASN A 193 -4.30 -10.51 6.38
N ASP A 194 -3.65 -11.17 7.34
CA ASP A 194 -4.33 -11.95 8.38
C ASP A 194 -5.28 -11.07 9.22
N MET A 195 -4.79 -9.90 9.63
CA MET A 195 -5.59 -8.94 10.40
C MET A 195 -6.82 -8.46 9.62
N VAL A 196 -6.64 -8.05 8.36
CA VAL A 196 -7.76 -7.58 7.52
C VAL A 196 -8.78 -8.69 7.29
N ALA A 197 -8.34 -9.91 7.01
CA ALA A 197 -9.23 -11.03 6.72
C ALA A 197 -10.02 -11.50 7.95
N ARG A 198 -9.37 -11.56 9.13
CA ARG A 198 -9.96 -12.16 10.33
C ARG A 198 -10.66 -11.17 11.26
N HIS A 199 -10.17 -9.95 11.37
CA HIS A 199 -10.62 -9.00 12.40
C HIS A 199 -11.60 -7.96 11.86
N PHE A 200 -11.82 -7.92 10.55
CA PHE A 200 -12.76 -7.00 9.93
C PHE A 200 -13.88 -7.73 9.20
N GLU A 201 -15.06 -7.13 9.29
CA GLU A 201 -16.28 -7.56 8.64
C GLU A 201 -17.19 -6.34 8.50
N SER A 202 -17.89 -6.22 7.38
CA SER A 202 -18.77 -5.07 7.18
C SER A 202 -20.05 -5.25 8.00
N GLN A 203 -20.50 -4.14 8.59
CA GLN A 203 -21.78 -4.07 9.29
C GLN A 203 -22.58 -2.95 8.64
N CYS A 204 -23.67 -3.31 7.96
CA CYS A 204 -24.51 -2.37 7.21
C CYS A 204 -25.98 -2.80 7.30
N ASP A 205 -26.87 -1.81 7.41
CA ASP A 205 -28.32 -2.07 7.41
C ASP A 205 -28.80 -2.59 6.04
N ASP A 206 -28.08 -2.25 4.95
CA ASP A 206 -28.33 -2.82 3.63
C ASP A 206 -27.76 -4.25 3.57
N PRO A 207 -28.60 -5.30 3.41
CA PRO A 207 -28.14 -6.68 3.40
C PRO A 207 -27.10 -6.98 2.31
N ARG A 208 -27.09 -6.19 1.22
CA ARG A 208 -26.11 -6.34 0.14
C ARG A 208 -24.69 -6.01 0.59
N PHE A 209 -24.55 -5.16 1.60
CA PHE A 209 -23.27 -4.66 2.11
C PHE A 209 -22.96 -5.17 3.51
N ASN A 210 -23.80 -6.02 4.11
CA ASN A 210 -23.58 -6.62 5.42
C ASN A 210 -22.73 -7.90 5.32
N GLU A 211 -21.96 -8.19 6.38
CA GLU A 211 -21.17 -9.43 6.55
C GLU A 211 -20.16 -9.72 5.43
N LYS A 212 -19.64 -8.65 4.80
CA LYS A 212 -18.64 -8.77 3.74
C LYS A 212 -17.23 -8.73 4.29
N LYS A 213 -16.33 -9.38 3.56
CA LYS A 213 -14.91 -9.50 3.89
C LYS A 213 -14.04 -8.67 2.94
N GLN A 214 -12.74 -8.67 3.21
CA GLN A 214 -11.72 -8.05 2.38
C GLN A 214 -10.40 -8.80 2.59
N ILE A 215 -9.62 -8.92 1.52
CA ILE A 215 -8.23 -9.37 1.58
C ILE A 215 -7.35 -8.43 0.76
N PRO A 216 -6.28 -7.85 1.35
CA PRO A 216 -5.32 -7.05 0.61
C PRO A 216 -4.44 -7.91 -0.33
N CYS A 217 -3.80 -7.28 -1.31
CA CYS A 217 -3.02 -7.95 -2.35
C CYS A 217 -1.62 -7.37 -2.47
N MET A 218 -0.59 -8.21 -2.35
CA MET A 218 0.81 -7.80 -2.44
C MET A 218 1.43 -8.30 -3.74
N VAL A 219 2.09 -7.41 -4.47
CA VAL A 219 2.86 -7.74 -5.69
C VAL A 219 4.28 -7.28 -5.46
N SER A 220 5.20 -8.24 -5.33
CA SER A 220 6.61 -7.99 -5.02
C SER A 220 7.50 -8.32 -6.21
N MET A 221 8.34 -7.35 -6.58
CA MET A 221 9.49 -7.49 -7.45
C MET A 221 10.77 -7.11 -6.70
N LEU A 222 10.73 -7.15 -5.36
CA LEU A 222 11.91 -6.95 -4.52
C LEU A 222 12.90 -8.08 -4.75
N THR A 223 14.18 -7.74 -4.84
CA THR A 223 15.27 -8.71 -5.04
C THR A 223 15.99 -9.07 -3.74
N LYS A 224 15.62 -8.44 -2.62
CA LYS A 224 16.23 -8.60 -1.31
C LYS A 224 15.19 -8.40 -0.22
N GLU A 225 15.41 -9.03 0.92
CA GLU A 225 14.67 -8.75 2.15
C GLU A 225 14.79 -7.27 2.54
N LEU A 226 13.68 -6.68 2.97
CA LEU A 226 13.62 -5.28 3.36
C LEU A 226 13.23 -5.12 4.83
N PHE A 227 14.17 -4.57 5.60
CA PHE A 227 13.97 -4.15 6.98
C PHE A 227 14.05 -2.63 7.10
N PHE A 228 13.22 -2.01 7.94
CA PHE A 228 13.29 -0.57 8.21
C PHE A 228 14.24 -0.18 9.34
N SER A 229 14.85 -1.14 10.04
CA SER A 229 15.87 -0.88 11.05
C SER A 229 17.21 -0.51 10.42
N ARG A 230 17.97 0.35 11.11
CA ARG A 230 19.40 0.50 10.82
C ARG A 230 20.13 -0.74 11.32
N PRO A 231 21.10 -1.27 10.56
CA PRO A 231 22.04 -2.24 11.10
C PRO A 231 22.67 -1.66 12.37
N LEU A 232 22.75 -2.47 13.43
CA LEU A 232 23.50 -2.11 14.64
C LEU A 232 24.92 -1.73 14.21
N SER A 233 25.34 -0.51 14.52
CA SER A 233 26.74 -0.13 14.41
C SER A 233 27.54 -1.05 15.32
N ILE A 234 28.40 -1.88 14.73
CA ILE A 234 29.41 -2.62 15.50
C ILE A 234 30.22 -1.56 16.25
N PRO A 235 30.36 -1.64 17.58
CA PRO A 235 31.19 -0.71 18.32
C PRO A 235 32.60 -0.77 17.73
N SER A 236 33.14 0.37 17.30
CA SER A 236 34.56 0.48 17.00
C SER A 236 35.32 0.17 18.29
N SER A 237 36.00 -0.98 18.30
CA SER A 237 36.99 -1.38 19.30
C SER A 237 38.14 -0.39 19.36
#